data_AF-A0A0M3DIL3-F1
#
_entry.id   AF-A0A0M3DIL3-F1
#
_cell.length_a   1.000
_cell.length_b   1.000
_cell.length_c   1.000
_cell.angle_alpha   90.00
_cell.angle_beta   90.00
_cell.angle_gamma   90.00
#
_symmetry.space_group_name_H-M   'P 1'
#
loop_
_entity.id
_entity.type
_entity.pdbx_description
1 polymer ?
#
loop_
_entity_poly.entity_id
_entity_poly.type
_entity_poly.pdbx_seq_one_letter_code
_entity_poly.pdbx_strand_id
1 'polypeptide(L)'
;ILKFIIKNEEMDKITIDKLKSLNLSEDYLLNLYSMKIENINVNDKKSIEEIIKKVKKNKLQDDIDNLLKKQKELENGKSNDNSNAKEVDVQVMEIAIKIVELRKILENI
;
A
#
# COMPACT_ATOMS: atom_id res chain seq x y z
N ILE A 1 -23.46 -13.52 22.08
CA ILE A 1 -22.97 -12.18 21.68
C ILE A 1 -22.27 -12.32 20.33
N LEU A 2 -23.02 -12.23 19.24
CA LEU A 2 -22.47 -12.22 17.88
C LEU A 2 -22.29 -10.75 17.46
N LYS A 3 -21.04 -10.32 17.35
CA LYS A 3 -20.67 -8.98 16.88
C LYS A 3 -21.11 -8.84 15.43
N PHE A 4 -21.91 -7.82 15.14
CA PHE A 4 -22.16 -7.35 13.79
C PHE A 4 -20.83 -6.88 13.18
N ILE A 5 -20.29 -7.66 12.25
CA ILE A 5 -19.41 -7.09 11.23
C ILE A 5 -20.36 -6.30 10.33
N ILE A 6 -20.42 -4.98 10.51
CA ILE A 6 -21.11 -4.10 9.57
C ILE A 6 -20.32 -4.21 8.27
N LYS A 7 -20.81 -5.07 7.37
CA LYS A 7 -20.28 -5.33 6.05
C LYS A 7 -20.63 -4.13 5.18
N ASN A 8 -19.64 -3.30 4.85
CA ASN A 8 -19.84 -2.18 3.93
C ASN A 8 -19.87 -2.75 2.50
N GLU A 9 -21.07 -2.92 1.94
CA GLU A 9 -21.29 -3.53 0.61
C GLU A 9 -20.59 -2.79 -0.54
N GLU A 10 -20.32 -1.49 -0.40
CA GLU A 10 -19.61 -0.71 -1.42
C GLU A 10 -18.11 -1.03 -1.45
N MET A 11 -17.51 -1.31 -0.28
CA MET A 11 -16.09 -1.67 -0.18
C MET A 11 -15.81 -3.07 -0.74
N ASP A 12 -16.75 -4.00 -0.59
CA ASP A 12 -16.65 -5.34 -1.18
C ASP A 12 -16.75 -5.30 -2.71
N LYS A 13 -17.64 -4.47 -3.27
CA LYS A 13 -17.74 -4.30 -4.74
C LYS A 13 -16.44 -3.79 -5.36
N ILE A 14 -15.80 -2.78 -4.74
CA ILE A 14 -14.51 -2.23 -5.22
C ILE A 14 -13.39 -3.26 -5.13
N THR A 15 -13.38 -4.07 -4.07
CA THR A 15 -12.36 -5.13 -3.87
C THR A 15 -12.54 -6.28 -4.87
N ILE A 16 -13.79 -6.71 -5.11
CA ILE A 16 -14.12 -7.76 -6.08
C ILE A 16 -13.76 -7.34 -7.52
N ASP A 17 -14.05 -6.11 -7.94
CA ASP A 17 -13.74 -5.65 -9.30
C ASP A 17 -12.23 -5.58 -9.58
N LYS A 18 -11.42 -5.19 -8.59
CA LYS A 18 -9.94 -5.23 -8.72
C LYS A 18 -9.43 -6.66 -8.80
N LEU A 19 -9.97 -7.59 -8.00
CA LEU A 19 -9.55 -8.99 -8.04
C LEU A 19 -9.96 -9.69 -9.36
N LYS A 20 -11.12 -9.35 -9.93
CA LYS A 20 -11.53 -9.83 -11.27
C LYS A 20 -10.57 -9.38 -12.37
N SER A 21 -10.00 -8.18 -12.26
CA SER A 21 -9.01 -7.68 -13.24
C SER A 21 -7.69 -8.47 -13.22
N LEU A 22 -7.41 -9.21 -12.15
CA LEU A 22 -6.22 -10.05 -12.01
C LEU A 22 -6.40 -11.46 -12.62
N ASN A 23 -7.59 -11.78 -13.16
CA ASN A 23 -7.92 -13.09 -13.74
C ASN A 23 -7.53 -14.29 -12.84
N LEU A 24 -7.66 -14.11 -11.52
CA LEU A 24 -7.38 -15.14 -10.53
C LEU A 24 -8.66 -15.91 -10.22
N SER A 25 -8.57 -17.24 -10.10
CA SER A 25 -9.72 -18.05 -9.71
C SER A 25 -10.09 -17.82 -8.25
N GLU A 26 -11.38 -17.96 -7.94
CA GLU A 26 -11.89 -17.86 -6.57
C GLU A 26 -11.26 -18.90 -5.65
N ASP A 27 -11.04 -20.11 -6.15
CA ASP A 27 -10.30 -21.18 -5.45
C ASP A 27 -8.86 -20.80 -5.13
N TYR A 28 -8.18 -20.05 -6.01
CA TYR A 28 -6.81 -19.59 -5.76
C TYR A 28 -6.77 -18.53 -4.66
N LEU A 29 -7.74 -17.61 -4.64
CA LEU A 29 -7.88 -16.62 -3.59
C LEU A 29 -8.20 -17.26 -2.24
N LEU A 30 -9.11 -18.23 -2.21
CA LEU A 30 -9.43 -19.00 -1.00
C LEU A 30 -8.21 -19.75 -0.48
N ASN A 31 -7.43 -20.38 -1.36
CA ASN A 31 -6.17 -21.01 -1.00
C ASN A 31 -5.16 -20.02 -0.42
N LEU A 32 -5.01 -18.84 -1.05
CA LEU A 32 -4.16 -17.75 -0.54
C LEU A 32 -4.57 -17.31 0.86
N TYR A 33 -5.87 -17.11 1.11
CA TYR A 33 -6.37 -16.72 2.42
C TYR A 33 -6.25 -17.83 3.47
N SER A 34 -6.27 -19.09 3.06
CA SER A 34 -6.15 -20.25 3.95
C SER A 34 -4.69 -20.65 4.26
N MET A 35 -3.71 -20.06 3.56
CA MET A 35 -2.29 -20.38 3.79
C MET A 35 -1.87 -20.00 5.22
N LYS A 36 -1.56 -21.02 6.01
CA LYS A 36 -1.03 -20.88 7.35
C LYS A 36 0.48 -20.64 7.31
N ILE A 37 0.93 -19.68 8.11
CA ILE A 37 2.35 -19.34 8.34
C ILE A 37 3.13 -20.51 8.96
N GLU A 38 2.43 -21.50 9.51
CA GLU A 38 2.96 -22.71 10.15
C GLU A 38 3.89 -23.55 9.25
N ASN A 39 3.82 -23.40 7.92
CA ASN A 39 4.68 -24.10 6.95
C ASN A 39 5.96 -23.32 6.57
N ILE A 40 6.23 -22.16 7.20
CA ILE A 40 7.49 -21.45 6.97
C ILE A 40 8.61 -22.22 7.66
N ASN A 41 9.60 -22.66 6.88
CA ASN A 41 10.81 -23.28 7.42
C ASN A 41 11.68 -22.23 8.13
N VAL A 42 11.45 -22.06 9.44
CA VAL A 42 12.17 -21.10 10.29
C VAL A 42 13.64 -21.46 10.53
N ASN A 43 14.09 -22.62 10.06
CA ASN A 43 15.50 -23.03 10.18
C ASN A 43 16.32 -22.60 8.95
N ASP A 44 15.67 -22.21 7.85
CA ASP A 44 16.34 -21.67 6.68
C ASP A 44 16.53 -20.16 6.81
N LYS A 45 17.71 -19.80 7.33
CA LYS A 45 18.12 -18.41 7.52
C LYS A 45 18.06 -17.59 6.23
N LYS A 46 18.37 -18.18 5.06
CA LYS A 46 18.32 -17.45 3.78
C LYS A 46 16.88 -17.11 3.41
N SER A 47 15.98 -18.09 3.53
CA SER A 47 14.55 -17.88 3.31
C SER A 47 13.97 -16.83 4.25
N ILE A 48 14.38 -16.81 5.52
CA ILE A 48 13.96 -15.79 6.49
C ILE A 48 14.49 -14.39 6.08
N GLU A 49 15.75 -14.27 5.68
CA GLU A 49 16.32 -12.99 5.23
C GLU A 49 15.57 -12.44 4.01
N GLU A 50 15.19 -13.30 3.06
CA GLU A 50 14.38 -12.91 1.90
C GLU A 50 12.97 -12.46 2.29
N ILE A 51 12.31 -13.16 3.23
CA ILE A 51 11.01 -12.75 3.76
C ILE A 51 11.12 -11.38 4.42
N ILE A 52 12.15 -11.15 5.25
CA ILE A 52 12.40 -9.86 5.90
C ILE A 52 12.62 -8.76 4.85
N LYS A 53 13.39 -9.03 3.79
CA LYS A 53 13.57 -8.07 2.68
C LYS A 53 12.25 -7.73 2.01
N LYS A 54 11.41 -8.72 1.70
CA LYS A 54 10.09 -8.49 1.09
C LYS A 54 9.18 -7.65 1.99
N VAL A 55 9.13 -7.96 3.29
CA VAL A 55 8.35 -7.18 4.26
C VAL A 55 8.84 -5.73 4.32
N LYS A 56 10.15 -5.50 4.33
CA LYS A 56 10.73 -4.15 4.30
C LYS A 56 10.40 -3.40 3.00
N LYS A 57 10.48 -4.07 1.84
CA LYS A 57 10.11 -3.49 0.55
C LYS A 57 8.64 -3.10 0.51
N ASN A 58 7.75 -3.98 0.97
CA ASN A 58 6.32 -3.72 1.00
C ASN A 58 5.99 -2.49 1.86
N LYS A 59 6.57 -2.40 3.06
CA LYS A 59 6.39 -1.24 3.93
C LYS A 59 6.82 0.08 3.26
N LEU A 60 7.99 0.09 2.63
CA LEU A 60 8.49 1.28 1.92
C LEU A 60 7.60 1.65 0.73
N GLN A 61 7.06 0.67 0.01
CA GLN A 61 6.13 0.92 -1.08
C GLN A 61 4.82 1.53 -0.56
N ASP A 62 4.27 1.00 0.54
CA ASP A 62 3.07 1.56 1.18
C ASP A 62 3.30 3.01 1.64
N ASP A 63 4.47 3.30 2.21
CA ASP A 63 4.85 4.66 2.63
C ASP A 63 4.94 5.62 1.43
N ILE A 64 5.51 5.17 0.30
CA ILE A 64 5.56 5.93 -0.97
C ILE A 64 4.15 6.19 -1.50
N ASP A 65 3.29 5.17 -1.52
CA ASP A 65 1.93 5.28 -2.07
C ASP A 65 1.06 6.23 -1.23
N ASN A 66 1.22 6.21 0.10
CA ASN A 66 0.57 7.17 1.00
C ASN A 66 1.04 8.61 0.75
N LEU A 67 2.33 8.83 0.52
CA LEU A 67 2.87 10.15 0.19
C LEU A 67 2.36 10.64 -1.18
N LEU A 68 2.30 9.78 -2.19
CA LEU A 68 1.74 10.11 -3.50
C LEU A 68 0.25 10.49 -3.41
N LYS A 69 -0.52 9.76 -2.60
CA LYS A 69 -1.92 10.09 -2.33
C LYS A 69 -2.05 11.47 -1.68
N LYS A 70 -1.24 11.75 -0.66
CA LYS A 70 -1.22 13.04 0.03
C LYS A 70 -0.82 14.19 -0.90
N GLN A 71 0.18 13.99 -1.75
CA GLN A 71 0.59 14.95 -2.76
C GLN A 71 -0.58 15.32 -3.68
N LYS A 72 -1.27 14.30 -4.21
CA LYS A 72 -2.42 14.48 -5.09
C LYS A 72 -3.58 15.20 -4.40
N GLU A 73 -3.84 14.91 -3.13
CA GLU A 73 -4.86 15.61 -2.34
C GLU A 73 -4.54 17.09 -2.16
N LEU A 74 -3.28 17.44 -1.90
CA LEU A 74 -2.83 18.83 -1.78
C LEU A 74 -2.93 19.59 -3.10
N GLU A 75 -2.51 18.98 -4.21
CA GLU A 75 -2.60 19.57 -5.56
C GLU A 75 -4.06 19.80 -5.99
N ASN A 76 -4.95 18.86 -5.67
CA ASN A 76 -6.39 19.01 -5.91
C ASN A 76 -7.01 20.10 -5.04
N GLY A 77 -6.59 20.20 -3.76
CA GLY A 77 -7.05 21.25 -2.84
C GLY A 77 -6.64 22.66 -3.30
N LYS A 78 -5.41 22.82 -3.82
CA LYS A 78 -4.90 24.07 -4.42
C LYS A 78 -5.79 24.59 -5.55
N SER A 79 -6.36 23.68 -6.33
CA SER A 79 -7.22 24.02 -7.47
C SER A 79 -8.55 24.64 -7.04
N ASN A 80 -8.99 24.39 -5.80
CA ASN A 80 -10.27 24.85 -5.26
C ASN A 80 -10.15 26.13 -4.40
N ASP A 81 -8.99 26.41 -3.80
CA ASP A 81 -8.78 27.59 -2.94
C ASP A 81 -7.37 28.17 -3.15
N ASN A 82 -7.29 29.30 -3.85
CA ASN A 82 -6.04 29.85 -4.40
C ASN A 82 -5.29 30.77 -3.41
N SER A 83 -5.83 30.95 -2.21
CA SER A 83 -5.31 31.85 -1.18
C SER A 83 -3.92 31.45 -0.65
N ASN A 84 -3.65 30.14 -0.57
CA ASN A 84 -2.41 29.58 0.02
C ASN A 84 -1.52 28.84 -1.00
N ALA A 85 -1.65 29.17 -2.30
CA ALA A 85 -1.02 28.43 -3.39
C ALA A 85 0.51 28.21 -3.23
N LYS A 86 1.24 29.22 -2.73
CA LYS A 86 2.70 29.13 -2.51
C LYS A 86 3.09 28.18 -1.38
N GLU A 87 2.30 28.13 -0.31
CA GLU A 87 2.56 27.24 0.82
C GLU A 87 2.30 25.78 0.42
N VAL A 88 1.24 25.55 -0.38
CA VAL A 88 0.95 24.24 -0.94
C VAL A 88 2.09 23.77 -1.87
N ASP A 89 2.68 24.66 -2.67
CA ASP A 89 3.82 24.31 -3.54
C ASP A 89 5.04 23.85 -2.74
N VAL A 90 5.34 24.50 -1.62
CA VAL A 90 6.43 24.08 -0.72
C VAL A 90 6.15 22.69 -0.14
N GLN A 91 4.92 22.44 0.33
CA GLN A 91 4.56 21.15 0.90
C GLN A 91 4.60 20.01 -0.13
N VAL A 92 4.13 20.26 -1.36
CA VAL A 92 4.21 19.31 -2.48
C VAL A 92 5.67 18.99 -2.80
N MET A 93 6.54 19.99 -2.84
CA MET A 93 7.97 19.80 -3.06
C MET A 93 8.63 18.94 -1.97
N GLU A 94 8.34 19.22 -0.70
CA GLU A 94 8.86 18.42 0.43
C GLU A 94 8.42 16.96 0.36
N ILE A 95 7.17 16.71 -0.02
CA ILE A 95 6.65 15.35 -0.23
C ILE A 95 7.39 14.67 -1.39
N ALA A 96 7.62 15.37 -2.51
CA ALA A 96 8.34 14.84 -3.65
C ALA A 96 9.79 14.45 -3.29
N ILE A 97 10.49 15.28 -2.52
CA ILE A 97 11.85 14.98 -2.03
C ILE A 97 11.84 13.69 -1.20
N LYS A 98 10.91 13.58 -0.23
CA LYS A 98 10.79 12.37 0.60
C LYS A 98 10.50 11.12 -0.22
N ILE A 99 9.65 11.21 -1.24
CA ILE A 99 9.37 10.08 -2.15
C ILE A 99 10.66 9.64 -2.87
N VAL A 100 11.47 10.58 -3.37
CA VAL A 100 12.74 10.27 -4.04
C VAL A 100 13.72 9.58 -3.10
N GLU A 101 13.81 10.03 -1.85
CA GLU A 101 14.65 9.39 -0.82
C GLU A 101 14.21 7.95 -0.54
N LEU A 102 12.90 7.73 -0.33
CA LEU A 102 12.36 6.39 -0.09
C LEU A 102 12.58 5.46 -1.29
N ARG A 103 12.47 5.95 -2.53
CA ARG A 103 12.77 5.17 -3.74
C ARG A 103 14.23 4.74 -3.80
N LYS A 104 15.16 5.63 -3.47
CA LYS A 104 16.59 5.28 -3.37
C LYS A 104 16.84 4.20 -2.30
N ILE A 105 16.15 4.28 -1.17
CA ILE A 105 16.26 3.24 -0.13
C ILE A 105 15.72 1.91 -0.67
N LEU A 106 14.57 1.92 -1.36
CA LEU A 106 13.94 0.74 -1.93
C LEU A 106 14.82 0.03 -2.97
N GLU A 107 15.51 0.79 -3.83
CA GLU A 107 16.46 0.26 -4.83
C GLU A 107 17.66 -0.44 -4.20
N ASN A 108 18.03 -0.05 -2.98
CA ASN A 108 19.21 -0.56 -2.27
C ASN A 108 18.91 -1.77 -1.34
N ILE A 109 17.67 -2.30 -1.34
CA ILE A 109 17.25 -3.47 -0.54
C ILE A 109 17.21 -4.74 -1.40
#